data_AF-A0ABD5DYT3-F1
#
_entry.id   AF-A0ABD5DYT3-F1
#
_cell.length_a   1.000
_cell.length_b   1.000
_cell.length_c   1.000
_cell.angle_alpha   90.00
_cell.angle_beta   90.00
_cell.angle_gamma   90.00
#
_symmetry.space_group_name_H-M   'P 1'
#
loop_
_entity.id
_entity.type
_entity.pdbx_description
1 polymer ?
#
loop_
_entity_poly.entity_id
_entity_poly.type
_entity_poly.pdbx_seq_one_letter_code
_entity_poly.pdbx_strand_id
1 'polypeptide(L)' 'SDRFEKQLAFIEQNPDVILFGSQVIEFNQDIADADVIKSVPLTHDEIKKFAQKRCPFNHMTVVYKRDVILSLGGY' A
#
# COMPACT_ATOMS: atom_id res chain seq x y z
N SER A 1 10.77 2.42 -11.86
CA SER A 1 11.40 3.72 -11.51
C SER A 1 10.36 4.85 -11.35
N ASP A 2 9.08 4.60 -11.56
CA ASP A 2 7.99 5.59 -11.65
C ASP A 2 6.90 5.37 -10.59
N ARG A 3 7.20 4.57 -9.55
CA ARG A 3 6.23 4.16 -8.52
C ARG A 3 5.59 5.38 -7.85
N PHE A 4 6.42 6.30 -7.35
CA PHE A 4 5.93 7.46 -6.60
C PHE A 4 5.09 8.39 -7.48
N GLU A 5 5.53 8.64 -8.71
CA GLU A 5 4.77 9.44 -9.69
C GLU A 5 3.40 8.82 -9.99
N LYS A 6 3.34 7.51 -10.23
CA LYS A 6 2.08 6.77 -10.43
C LYS A 6 1.17 6.83 -9.19
N GLN A 7 1.74 6.70 -8.00
CA GLN A 7 1.01 6.79 -6.74
C GLN A 7 0.43 8.20 -6.54
N LEU A 8 1.20 9.23 -6.85
CA LEU A 8 0.76 10.63 -6.75
C LEU A 8 -0.37 10.91 -7.74
N ALA A 9 -0.20 10.53 -9.01
CA ALA A 9 -1.24 10.67 -10.03
C ALA A 9 -2.51 9.92 -9.64
N PHE A 10 -2.39 8.71 -9.07
CA PHE A 10 -3.53 7.92 -8.61
C PHE A 10 -4.31 8.61 -7.49
N ILE A 11 -3.64 9.09 -6.43
CA ILE A 11 -4.34 9.68 -5.29
C ILE A 11 -4.99 11.04 -5.64
N GLU A 12 -4.40 11.79 -6.58
CA GLU A 12 -4.98 13.02 -7.10
C GLU A 12 -6.25 12.75 -7.93
N GLN A 13 -6.25 11.68 -8.73
CA GLN A 13 -7.39 11.30 -9.56
C GLN A 13 -8.50 10.57 -8.79
N ASN A 14 -8.22 10.08 -7.58
CA ASN A 14 -9.15 9.29 -6.77
C ASN A 14 -9.35 9.96 -5.39
N PRO A 15 -10.12 11.07 -5.31
CA PRO A 15 -10.27 11.85 -4.08
C PRO A 15 -10.95 11.08 -2.94
N ASP A 16 -11.72 10.04 -3.23
CA ASP A 16 -12.37 9.21 -2.21
C ASP A 16 -11.41 8.17 -1.59
N VAL A 17 -10.23 7.97 -2.19
CA VAL A 17 -9.20 7.07 -1.65
C VAL A 17 -8.36 7.81 -0.63
N ILE A 18 -8.40 7.33 0.62
CA ILE A 18 -7.62 7.89 1.73
C ILE A 18 -6.27 7.18 1.88
N LEU A 19 -6.22 5.87 1.61
CA LEU A 19 -5.06 5.03 1.83
C LEU A 19 -5.02 3.90 0.80
N PHE A 20 -3.83 3.62 0.26
CA PHE A 20 -3.57 2.53 -0.68
C PHE A 20 -2.10 2.09 -0.62
N GLY A 21 -1.74 1.04 -1.34
CA GLY A 21 -0.36 0.54 -1.43
C GLY A 21 -0.17 -0.35 -2.65
N SER A 22 0.93 -1.08 -2.72
CA SER A 22 1.20 -2.01 -3.82
C SER A 22 1.68 -3.38 -3.33
N GLN A 23 1.73 -4.33 -4.27
CA GLN A 23 2.48 -5.55 -4.08
C GLN A 23 3.98 -5.24 -4.04
N VAL A 24 4.75 -6.10 -3.38
CA VAL A 24 6.22 -6.03 -3.38
C VAL A 24 6.78 -7.39 -3.76
N ILE A 25 7.92 -7.36 -4.44
CA ILE A 25 8.75 -8.53 -4.67
C ILE A 25 9.90 -8.44 -3.67
N GLU A 26 10.08 -9.48 -2.88
CA GLU A 26 11.14 -9.60 -1.89
C GLU A 26 12.38 -10.22 -2.56
N PHE A 27 13.55 -9.76 -2.12
CA PHE A 27 14.87 -10.27 -2.51
C PHE A 27 15.72 -10.35 -1.24
N ASN A 28 16.71 -11.24 -1.19
CA ASN A 28 17.54 -11.39 0.01
C ASN A 28 18.84 -10.60 -0.11
N GLN A 29 19.66 -10.95 -1.10
CA GLN A 29 20.98 -10.34 -1.27
C GLN A 29 21.09 -9.48 -2.51
N ASP A 30 20.41 -9.82 -3.62
CA ASP A 30 20.74 -9.21 -4.91
C ASP A 30 19.64 -8.45 -5.66
N ILE A 31 18.38 -8.82 -5.74
CA ILE A 31 17.41 -8.38 -6.79
C ILE A 31 17.39 -9.29 -8.02
N ALA A 32 18.53 -9.85 -8.44
CA ALA A 32 18.52 -10.99 -9.37
C ALA A 32 17.87 -12.23 -8.72
N ASP A 33 17.82 -12.27 -7.39
CA ASP A 33 17.12 -13.27 -6.58
C ASP A 33 15.69 -12.84 -6.17
N ALA A 34 15.10 -11.82 -6.83
CA ALA A 34 13.76 -11.35 -6.53
C ALA A 34 12.67 -12.27 -7.12
N ASP A 35 12.31 -13.34 -6.41
CA ASP A 35 11.35 -14.37 -6.87
C ASP A 35 10.09 -14.52 -5.99
N VAL A 36 10.05 -13.90 -4.80
CA VAL A 36 8.91 -13.99 -3.88
C VAL A 36 8.03 -12.75 -3.95
N ILE A 37 6.76 -12.91 -4.32
CA ILE A 37 5.77 -11.83 -4.23
C ILE A 37 5.11 -11.85 -2.84
N LYS A 38 5.25 -10.76 -2.09
CA LYS A 38 4.48 -10.53 -0.88
C LYS A 38 3.13 -9.93 -1.20
N SER A 39 2.21 -10.84 -1.52
CA SER A 39 0.85 -10.51 -1.92
C SER A 39 -0.02 -10.03 -0.75
N VAL A 40 -0.66 -8.88 -0.93
CA VAL A 40 -1.73 -8.35 -0.08
C VAL A 40 -3.04 -8.23 -0.87
N PRO A 41 -4.21 -8.13 -0.21
CA PRO A 41 -5.50 -7.98 -0.90
C PRO A 41 -5.55 -6.81 -1.88
N LEU A 42 -6.38 -6.92 -2.93
CA LEU A 42 -6.50 -5.91 -3.99
C LEU A 42 -7.80 -5.13 -3.95
N THR A 43 -8.88 -5.76 -3.46
CA THR A 43 -10.20 -5.12 -3.40
C THR A 43 -10.52 -4.62 -2.01
N HIS A 44 -11.37 -3.60 -1.92
CA HIS A 44 -11.81 -3.03 -0.65
C HIS A 44 -12.41 -4.07 0.31
N ASP A 45 -13.24 -4.98 -0.20
CA ASP A 45 -13.89 -6.01 0.61
C ASP A 45 -12.89 -7.03 1.15
N GLU A 46 -11.91 -7.44 0.33
CA GLU A 46 -10.84 -8.32 0.77
C GLU A 46 -9.92 -7.61 1.78
N ILE A 47 -9.60 -6.33 1.56
CA ILE A 47 -8.83 -5.50 2.50
C ILE A 47 -9.54 -5.44 3.85
N LYS A 48 -10.84 -5.13 3.88
CA LYS A 48 -11.64 -5.10 5.11
C LYS A 48 -11.63 -6.44 5.84
N LYS A 49 -11.82 -7.54 5.11
CA LYS A 49 -11.83 -8.89 5.69
C LYS A 49 -10.47 -9.26 6.26
N PHE A 50 -9.39 -8.90 5.57
CA PHE A 50 -8.02 -9.21 5.98
C PHE A 50 -7.55 -8.35 7.16
N ALA A 51 -7.95 -7.08 7.20
CA ALA A 51 -7.64 -6.12 8.27
C ALA A 51 -8.09 -6.59 9.65
N GLN A 52 -9.12 -7.44 9.72
CA GLN A 52 -9.60 -8.04 10.98
C GLN A 52 -8.58 -8.97 11.64
N LYS A 53 -7.60 -9.49 10.87
CA LYS A 53 -6.61 -10.46 11.35
C LYS A 53 -5.20 -9.89 11.43
N ARG A 54 -4.80 -9.08 10.44
CA ARG A 54 -3.47 -8.46 10.35
C ARG A 54 -3.50 -7.26 9.42
N CYS A 55 -2.43 -6.47 9.41
CA CYS A 55 -2.30 -5.34 8.50
C CYS A 55 -2.39 -5.80 7.03
N PRO A 56 -3.32 -5.24 6.23
CA PRO A 56 -3.51 -5.61 4.82
C PRO A 56 -2.60 -4.81 3.87
N PHE A 57 -1.66 -4.00 4.38
CA PHE A 57 -0.81 -3.14 3.56
C PHE A 57 0.68 -3.43 3.78
N ASN A 58 1.42 -3.37 2.68
CA ASN A 58 2.87 -3.43 2.66
C ASN A 58 3.43 -2.06 3.06
N HIS A 59 4.05 -1.97 4.26
CA HIS A 59 4.58 -0.72 4.84
C HIS A 59 5.47 0.09 3.87
N MET A 60 6.34 -0.59 3.13
CA MET A 60 7.29 -0.03 2.15
C MET A 60 6.62 0.71 0.97
N THR A 61 5.31 0.53 0.78
CA THR A 61 4.58 1.03 -0.40
C THR A 61 3.34 1.83 -0.05
N VAL A 62 2.96 1.89 1.23
CA VAL A 62 1.71 2.52 1.64
C VAL A 62 1.76 4.03 1.43
N VAL A 63 0.68 4.58 0.90
CA VAL A 63 0.47 6.02 0.69
C VAL A 63 -0.89 6.38 1.27
N TYR A 64 -0.97 7.52 1.96
CA TYR A 64 -2.22 7.96 2.57
C TYR A 64 -2.31 9.49 2.67
N LYS A 65 -3.53 9.99 2.82
CA LYS A 65 -3.81 11.40 3.10
C LYS A 65 -3.44 11.73 4.53
N ARG A 66 -2.32 12.42 4.72
CA ARG A 66 -1.75 12.78 6.02
C ARG A 66 -2.79 13.41 6.97
N ASP A 67 -3.54 14.41 6.49
CA ASP A 67 -4.45 15.17 7.37
C ASP A 67 -5.61 14.31 7.89
N VAL A 68 -6.07 13.33 7.10
CA VAL A 68 -7.08 12.36 7.52
C VAL A 68 -6.50 11.41 8.56
N ILE A 69 -5.27 10.93 8.39
CA ILE A 69 -4.65 10.05 9.38
C ILE A 69 -4.40 10.77 10.70
N LEU A 70 -3.94 12.03 10.65
CA LEU A 70 -3.75 12.84 11.86
C LEU A 70 -5.06 13.13 12.59
N SER A 71 -6.16 13.38 11.87
CA SER A 71 -7.46 13.60 12.50
C SER A 71 -8.03 12.34 13.18
N LEU A 72 -7.54 11.15 12.80
CA LEU A 72 -7.88 9.86 13.41
C LEU A 72 -6.98 9.45 14.58
N GLY A 73 -6.12 10.35 15.06
CA GLY A 73 -5.19 10.11 16.17
C GLY A 73 -3.74 9.87 15.75
N GLY A 74 -3.45 9.92 14.45
CA GLY A 74 -2.09 9.74 13.93
C GLY A 74 -1.60 8.30 14.03
N TYR A 75 -0.28 8.16 14.10
CA TYR A 75 0.40 6.92 14.46
C TYR A 75 0.58 6.86 15.98
#